data_AF-A0A8H2VTX6-F1
#
_entry.id   AF-A0A8H2VTX6-F1
#
_cell.length_a   1.000
_cell.length_b   1.000
_cell.length_c   1.000
_cell.angle_alpha   90.00
_cell.angle_beta   90.00
_cell.angle_gamma   90.00
#
_symmetry.space_group_name_H-M   'P 1'
#
loop_
_entity.id
_entity.type
_entity.pdbx_description
1 polymer ?
#
loop_
_entity_poly.entity_id
_entity_poly.type
_entity_poly.pdbx_seq_one_letter_code
_entity_poly.pdbx_strand_id
1 'polypeptide(L)'
;MSGALVRAGARNGEITGQTSALAPSYLQANLIVLPSCYADDFEQLCKRNPVPCPLIAKSASIGSYNTLDSWIEGVAGEDLAADVDIRIDIPKYMVYENGELLHDHVDDIKAHWTEDHVAFLIGCSYSFEGALIDGGLMPQHIRQRRNVPMYKTNIMLCPAGVLIRVHMWYLCDPIRRMISRKLGT
;
A
#
# COMPACT_ATOMS: atom_id res chain seq x y z
N MET A 1 -11.95 9.59 9.97
CA MET A 1 -11.49 8.83 11.17
C MET A 1 -9.98 9.01 11.29
N SER A 2 -9.37 8.73 12.45
CA SER A 2 -7.91 8.66 12.54
C SER A 2 -7.39 7.36 11.92
N GLY A 3 -6.11 7.29 11.56
CA GLY A 3 -5.50 6.05 11.07
C GLY A 3 -5.63 4.88 12.06
N ALA A 4 -5.47 5.16 13.36
CA ALA A 4 -5.63 4.17 14.42
C ALA A 4 -7.06 3.59 14.49
N LEU A 5 -8.09 4.43 14.35
CA LEU A 5 -9.48 3.96 14.35
C LEU A 5 -9.79 3.10 13.13
N VAL A 6 -9.22 3.42 11.96
CA VAL A 6 -9.40 2.59 10.76
C VAL A 6 -8.75 1.21 10.95
N ARG A 7 -7.53 1.16 11.50
CA ARG A 7 -6.86 -0.12 11.83
C ARG A 7 -7.64 -0.93 12.85
N ALA A 8 -8.12 -0.29 13.92
CA ALA A 8 -8.95 -0.95 14.93
C ALA A 8 -10.26 -1.50 14.35
N GLY A 9 -10.92 -0.74 13.46
CA GLY A 9 -12.12 -1.21 12.76
C GLY A 9 -11.84 -2.40 11.83
N ALA A 10 -10.69 -2.42 11.14
CA ALA A 10 -10.26 -3.58 10.37
C ALA A 10 -10.00 -4.80 11.26
N ARG A 11 -9.22 -4.61 12.33
CA ARG A 11 -8.89 -5.61 13.36
C ARG A 11 -10.13 -6.27 13.97
N ASN A 12 -11.18 -5.49 14.18
CA ASN A 12 -12.44 -5.96 14.77
C ASN A 12 -13.45 -6.49 13.74
N GLY A 13 -13.12 -6.48 12.44
CA GLY A 13 -14.02 -6.91 11.37
C GLY A 13 -15.18 -5.93 11.08
N GLU A 14 -15.10 -4.70 11.58
CA GLU A 14 -16.08 -3.64 11.34
C GLU A 14 -15.86 -2.96 9.98
N ILE A 15 -14.60 -2.88 9.54
CA ILE A 15 -14.19 -2.34 8.24
C ILE A 15 -13.65 -3.49 7.40
N THR A 16 -14.47 -3.98 6.47
CA THR A 16 -14.13 -5.12 5.58
C THR A 16 -14.01 -4.71 4.11
N GLY A 17 -14.25 -3.42 3.80
CA GLY A 17 -14.26 -2.88 2.45
C GLY A 17 -13.08 -1.96 2.13
N GLN A 18 -13.26 -1.11 1.12
CA GLN A 18 -12.25 -0.13 0.70
C GLN A 18 -11.91 0.87 1.80
N THR A 19 -10.63 1.23 1.88
CA THR A 19 -10.10 2.17 2.88
C THR A 19 -9.95 3.60 2.36
N SER A 20 -10.21 3.85 1.07
CA SER A 20 -10.08 5.17 0.47
C SER A 20 -10.95 6.19 1.20
N ALA A 21 -10.37 7.36 1.48
CA ALA A 21 -10.99 8.48 2.19
C ALA A 21 -11.44 8.22 3.65
N LEU A 22 -11.14 7.05 4.25
CA LEU A 22 -11.51 6.77 5.64
C LEU A 22 -10.69 7.58 6.66
N ALA A 23 -9.42 7.85 6.33
CA ALA A 23 -8.48 8.63 7.14
C ALA A 23 -7.76 9.70 6.27
N PRO A 24 -8.44 10.78 5.86
CA PRO A 24 -7.98 11.69 4.81
C PRO A 24 -6.70 12.49 5.15
N SER A 25 -6.34 12.59 6.44
CA SER A 25 -5.11 13.27 6.88
C SER A 25 -3.94 12.32 7.15
N TYR A 26 -4.08 11.04 6.81
CA TYR A 26 -3.08 10.01 7.04
C TYR A 26 -2.62 9.39 5.73
N LEU A 27 -1.34 9.01 5.66
CA LEU A 27 -0.82 8.24 4.55
C LEU A 27 -1.41 6.83 4.57
N GLN A 28 -1.80 6.35 3.40
CA GLN A 28 -2.18 4.95 3.18
C GLN A 28 -1.07 4.25 2.40
N ALA A 29 -0.85 2.97 2.70
CA ALA A 29 0.22 2.18 2.12
C ALA A 29 -0.30 0.86 1.58
N ASN A 30 0.37 0.34 0.57
CA ASN A 30 0.24 -1.05 0.14
C ASN A 30 1.16 -1.92 1.02
N LEU A 31 0.73 -3.14 1.30
CA LEU A 31 1.51 -4.12 2.05
C LEU A 31 2.04 -5.21 1.11
N ILE A 32 3.28 -5.61 1.30
CA ILE A 32 3.80 -6.90 0.83
C ILE A 32 4.55 -7.57 1.98
N VAL A 33 4.33 -8.88 2.15
CA VAL A 33 5.00 -9.70 3.17
C VAL A 33 5.69 -10.83 2.44
N LEU A 34 6.98 -11.03 2.71
CA LEU A 34 7.82 -12.01 2.02
C LEU A 34 8.68 -12.77 3.02
N PRO A 35 9.06 -14.04 2.73
CA PRO A 35 10.15 -14.71 3.43
C PRO A 35 11.44 -13.88 3.40
N SER A 36 12.25 -13.97 4.46
CA SER A 36 13.43 -13.12 4.66
C SER A 36 14.46 -13.26 3.54
N CYS A 37 14.53 -14.44 2.92
CA CYS A 37 15.43 -14.72 1.80
C CYS A 37 15.18 -13.85 0.57
N TYR A 38 13.98 -13.24 0.44
CA TYR A 38 13.64 -12.32 -0.65
C TYR A 38 13.66 -10.85 -0.21
N ALA A 39 13.88 -10.56 1.07
CA ALA A 39 13.76 -9.23 1.63
C ALA A 39 14.77 -8.24 1.01
N ASP A 40 16.03 -8.66 0.88
CA ASP A 40 17.09 -7.80 0.32
C ASP A 40 16.85 -7.51 -1.17
N ASP A 41 16.42 -8.53 -1.94
CA ASP A 41 16.06 -8.39 -3.35
C ASP A 41 14.89 -7.42 -3.54
N PHE A 42 13.87 -7.53 -2.68
CA PHE A 42 12.71 -6.63 -2.73
C PHE A 42 13.07 -5.19 -2.34
N GLU A 43 13.90 -5.01 -1.31
CA GLU A 43 14.39 -3.69 -0.92
C GLU A 43 15.21 -3.04 -2.05
N GLN A 44 16.09 -3.80 -2.70
CA GLN A 44 16.84 -3.32 -3.86
C GLN A 44 15.93 -3.04 -5.06
N LEU A 45 14.89 -3.84 -5.28
CA LEU A 45 13.89 -3.57 -6.31
C LEU A 45 13.24 -2.20 -6.06
N CYS A 46 12.83 -1.91 -4.81
CA CYS A 46 12.24 -0.63 -4.45
C CYS A 46 13.23 0.53 -4.67
N LYS A 47 14.49 0.38 -4.22
CA LYS A 47 15.55 1.39 -4.42
C LYS A 47 15.82 1.70 -5.90
N ARG A 48 15.77 0.69 -6.77
CA ARG A 48 15.97 0.84 -8.22
C ARG A 48 14.73 1.40 -8.93
N ASN A 49 13.57 1.35 -8.29
CA ASN A 49 12.28 1.75 -8.85
C ASN A 49 11.49 2.65 -7.86
N PRO A 50 12.03 3.79 -7.42
CA PRO A 50 11.47 4.58 -6.32
C PRO A 50 10.11 5.23 -6.66
N VAL A 51 9.84 5.46 -7.94
CA VAL A 51 8.56 6.03 -8.39
C VAL A 51 7.41 5.02 -8.32
N PRO A 52 7.51 3.82 -8.92
CA PRO A 52 6.45 2.81 -8.80
C PRO A 52 6.49 2.01 -7.49
N CYS A 53 7.60 2.00 -6.76
CA CYS A 53 7.77 1.28 -5.49
C CYS A 53 8.38 2.18 -4.41
N PRO A 54 7.70 3.26 -3.99
CA PRO A 54 8.20 4.15 -2.94
C PRO A 54 8.14 3.41 -1.58
N LEU A 55 9.27 2.87 -1.13
CA LEU A 55 9.34 2.20 0.16
C LEU A 55 9.23 3.23 1.29
N ILE A 56 8.24 3.07 2.19
CA ILE A 56 8.01 4.01 3.30
C ILE A 56 8.31 3.40 4.67
N ALA A 57 8.18 2.08 4.81
CA ALA A 57 8.49 1.37 6.05
C ALA A 57 8.80 -0.11 5.79
N LYS A 58 9.51 -0.73 6.72
CA LYS A 58 9.81 -2.16 6.77
C LYS A 58 9.58 -2.66 8.20
N SER A 59 9.29 -3.94 8.41
CA SER A 59 9.33 -4.51 9.76
C SER A 59 10.72 -4.29 10.39
N ALA A 60 10.75 -3.89 11.67
CA ALA A 60 12.00 -3.53 12.35
C ALA A 60 12.99 -4.70 12.47
N SER A 61 12.47 -5.93 12.47
CA SER A 61 13.25 -7.15 12.36
C SER A 61 12.49 -8.20 11.54
N ILE A 62 13.18 -9.27 11.17
CA ILE A 62 12.53 -10.48 10.65
C ILE A 62 11.58 -11.03 11.73
N GLY A 63 10.41 -11.50 11.31
CA GLY A 63 9.34 -12.01 12.17
C GLY A 63 8.50 -10.93 12.85
N SER A 64 8.97 -9.68 12.89
CA SER A 64 8.25 -8.59 13.56
C SER A 64 7.02 -8.15 12.78
N TYR A 65 5.85 -8.26 13.42
CA TYR A 65 4.56 -7.85 12.87
C TYR A 65 4.03 -6.54 13.48
N ASN A 66 4.64 -6.04 14.57
CA ASN A 66 4.12 -4.93 15.36
C ASN A 66 5.07 -3.75 15.52
N THR A 67 6.28 -3.84 14.96
CA THR A 67 7.25 -2.74 14.95
C THR A 67 7.75 -2.52 13.53
N LEU A 68 7.82 -1.25 13.16
CA LEU A 68 8.21 -0.80 11.84
C LEU A 68 9.41 0.12 11.96
N ASP A 69 10.36 0.01 11.05
CA ASP A 69 11.37 1.04 10.79
C ASP A 69 10.83 1.97 9.70
N SER A 70 11.07 3.27 9.85
CA SER A 70 10.60 4.31 8.92
C SER A 70 11.66 4.68 7.90
N TRP A 71 11.25 4.82 6.64
CA TRP A 71 12.05 5.38 5.55
C TRP A 71 11.63 6.83 5.23
N ILE A 72 10.67 7.38 5.98
CA ILE A 72 10.24 8.77 5.86
C ILE A 72 11.12 9.63 6.77
N GLU A 73 11.85 10.57 6.17
CA GLU A 73 12.73 11.48 6.90
C GLU A 73 11.95 12.25 7.98
N GLY A 74 12.46 12.23 9.21
CA GLY A 74 11.86 12.94 10.35
C GLY A 74 10.62 12.28 10.96
N VAL A 75 10.26 11.06 10.56
CA VAL A 75 9.16 10.29 11.14
C VAL A 75 9.72 9.01 11.74
N ALA A 76 9.56 8.80 13.05
CA ALA A 76 9.98 7.55 13.68
C ALA A 76 9.01 6.41 13.36
N GLY A 77 9.47 5.16 13.51
CA GLY A 77 8.66 3.96 13.28
C GLY A 77 7.38 3.89 14.12
N GLU A 78 7.47 4.32 15.37
CA GLU A 78 6.34 4.41 16.30
C GLU A 78 5.30 5.48 15.89
N ASP A 79 5.75 6.55 15.24
CA ASP A 79 4.89 7.62 14.73
C ASP A 79 4.15 7.23 13.44
N LEU A 80 4.70 6.29 12.67
CA LEU A 80 4.07 5.75 11.45
C LEU A 80 2.74 5.04 11.78
N ALA A 81 2.78 4.13 12.76
CA ALA A 81 1.63 3.34 13.15
C ALA A 81 1.74 2.79 14.58
N ALA A 82 1.37 3.59 15.56
CA ALA A 82 1.26 3.13 16.95
C ALA A 82 0.27 1.95 17.10
N ASP A 83 0.63 0.96 17.93
CA ASP A 83 -0.16 -0.26 18.16
C ASP A 83 -0.53 -1.00 16.86
N VAL A 84 0.39 -1.08 15.90
CA VAL A 84 0.15 -1.82 14.67
C VAL A 84 0.26 -3.33 14.91
N ASP A 85 -0.63 -4.10 14.31
CA ASP A 85 -0.42 -5.52 14.04
C ASP A 85 -0.71 -5.78 12.56
N ILE A 86 0.37 -5.91 11.78
CA ILE A 86 0.32 -6.06 10.32
C ILE A 86 -0.55 -7.25 9.88
N ARG A 87 -0.76 -8.23 10.76
CA ARG A 87 -1.48 -9.47 10.43
C ARG A 87 -3.01 -9.30 10.47
N ILE A 88 -3.52 -8.25 11.12
CA ILE A 88 -4.95 -8.05 11.39
C ILE A 88 -5.44 -6.60 11.14
N ASP A 89 -4.55 -5.64 10.95
CA ASP A 89 -4.93 -4.22 10.83
C ASP A 89 -5.35 -3.76 9.42
N ILE A 90 -5.39 -4.69 8.46
CA ILE A 90 -5.80 -4.42 7.08
C ILE A 90 -7.11 -5.17 6.82
N PRO A 91 -8.12 -4.55 6.19
CA PRO A 91 -9.43 -5.17 6.01
C PRO A 91 -9.41 -6.52 5.30
N LYS A 92 -8.51 -6.69 4.33
CA LYS A 92 -8.41 -7.86 3.46
C LYS A 92 -6.99 -8.12 3.00
N TYR A 93 -6.60 -9.39 2.98
CA TYR A 93 -5.31 -9.86 2.49
C TYR A 93 -5.49 -10.83 1.32
N MET A 94 -4.47 -10.89 0.46
CA MET A 94 -4.32 -11.91 -0.57
C MET A 94 -3.07 -12.73 -0.24
N VAL A 95 -3.22 -14.05 -0.16
CA VAL A 95 -2.13 -14.97 0.18
C VAL A 95 -1.72 -15.73 -1.06
N TYR A 96 -0.44 -15.67 -1.39
CA TYR A 96 0.14 -16.33 -2.55
C TYR A 96 1.12 -17.42 -2.12
N GLU A 97 1.10 -18.56 -2.81
CA GLU A 97 2.06 -19.64 -2.64
C GLU A 97 2.61 -20.03 -4.02
N ASN A 98 3.92 -20.10 -4.18
CA ASN A 98 4.58 -20.41 -5.45
C ASN A 98 4.15 -19.53 -6.64
N GLY A 99 3.73 -18.29 -6.38
CA GLY A 99 3.25 -17.35 -7.38
C GLY A 99 1.78 -17.52 -7.79
N GLU A 100 1.06 -18.45 -7.17
CA GLU A 100 -0.38 -18.65 -7.38
C GLU A 100 -1.18 -18.13 -6.19
N LEU A 101 -2.38 -17.62 -6.44
CA LEU A 101 -3.29 -17.12 -5.40
C LEU A 101 -3.88 -18.32 -4.64
N LEU A 102 -3.48 -18.48 -3.38
CA LEU A 102 -3.95 -19.56 -2.50
C LEU A 102 -5.24 -19.16 -1.79
N HIS A 103 -5.26 -17.96 -1.21
CA HIS A 103 -6.43 -17.40 -0.54
C HIS A 103 -6.69 -15.99 -0.98
N ASP A 104 -7.96 -15.71 -1.27
CA ASP A 104 -8.42 -14.43 -1.74
C ASP A 104 -9.28 -13.73 -0.66
N HIS A 105 -8.98 -12.46 -0.39
CA HIS A 105 -9.74 -11.61 0.53
C HIS A 105 -9.98 -12.22 1.94
N VAL A 106 -8.94 -12.77 2.58
CA VAL A 106 -9.01 -13.22 3.98
C VAL A 106 -8.94 -12.03 4.95
N ASP A 107 -9.54 -12.17 6.13
CA ASP A 107 -9.60 -11.10 7.15
C ASP A 107 -8.30 -10.94 7.95
N ASP A 108 -7.49 -12.00 8.03
CA ASP A 108 -6.19 -11.96 8.69
C ASP A 108 -5.20 -12.95 8.08
N ILE A 109 -3.92 -12.76 8.39
CA ILE A 109 -2.81 -13.64 7.97
C ILE A 109 -2.07 -14.27 9.14
N LYS A 110 -2.68 -14.36 10.34
CA LYS A 110 -1.99 -14.93 11.53
C LYS A 110 -1.54 -16.36 11.29
N ALA A 111 -2.36 -17.15 10.60
CA ALA A 111 -2.05 -18.55 10.27
C ALA A 111 -0.95 -18.70 9.19
N HIS A 112 -0.70 -17.65 8.40
CA HIS A 112 0.29 -17.63 7.33
C HIS A 112 1.59 -16.92 7.73
N TRP A 113 1.56 -16.12 8.81
CA TRP A 113 2.72 -15.43 9.33
C TRP A 113 3.68 -16.40 10.02
N THR A 114 4.98 -16.15 9.87
CA THR A 114 6.06 -16.94 10.50
C THR A 114 7.16 -16.00 10.98
N GLU A 115 8.04 -16.51 11.84
CA GLU A 115 9.23 -15.80 12.33
C GLU A 115 10.26 -15.48 11.23
N ASP A 116 10.04 -15.94 9.99
CA ASP A 116 10.90 -15.67 8.83
C ASP A 116 10.35 -14.54 7.94
N HIS A 117 9.17 -14.01 8.23
CA HIS A 117 8.56 -13.01 7.38
C HIS A 117 9.12 -11.60 7.59
N VAL A 118 9.17 -10.83 6.51
CA VAL A 118 9.50 -9.41 6.50
C VAL A 118 8.36 -8.68 5.80
N ALA A 119 7.82 -7.65 6.45
CA ALA A 119 6.78 -6.80 5.89
C ALA A 119 7.37 -5.52 5.32
N PHE A 120 6.85 -5.08 4.17
CA PHE A 120 7.20 -3.81 3.55
C PHE A 120 5.92 -3.01 3.30
N LEU A 121 5.93 -1.75 3.71
CA LEU A 121 4.91 -0.78 3.37
C LEU A 121 5.41 0.07 2.20
N ILE A 122 4.64 0.06 1.13
CA ILE A 122 4.92 0.82 -0.09
C ILE A 122 3.92 1.97 -0.13
N GLY A 123 4.44 3.19 -0.23
CA GLY A 123 3.64 4.39 -0.36
C GLY A 123 2.66 4.28 -1.51
N CYS A 124 1.45 4.78 -1.29
CA CYS A 124 0.44 4.88 -2.33
C CYS A 124 0.30 6.33 -2.79
N SER A 125 -0.18 6.53 -4.03
CA SER A 125 -0.44 7.85 -4.61
C SER A 125 -1.59 8.62 -3.93
N TYR A 126 -2.14 8.15 -2.81
CA TYR A 126 -3.27 8.77 -2.11
C TYR A 126 -2.96 10.19 -1.59
N SER A 127 -1.70 10.53 -1.30
CA SER A 127 -1.33 11.92 -0.96
C SER A 127 -1.59 12.90 -2.11
N PHE A 128 -1.56 12.43 -3.36
CA PHE A 128 -1.92 13.24 -4.53
C PHE A 128 -3.42 13.49 -4.61
N GLU A 129 -4.27 12.55 -4.16
CA GLU A 129 -5.73 12.70 -4.21
C GLU A 129 -6.23 13.80 -3.29
N GLY A 130 -5.65 13.93 -2.09
CA GLY A 130 -5.95 15.04 -1.18
C GLY A 130 -5.67 16.40 -1.83
N ALA A 131 -4.46 16.56 -2.39
CA ALA A 131 -4.08 17.78 -3.09
C ALA A 131 -4.97 18.07 -4.33
N LEU A 132 -5.40 17.03 -5.06
CA LEU A 132 -6.34 17.18 -6.16
C LEU A 132 -7.72 17.67 -5.67
N ILE A 133 -8.25 17.09 -4.59
CA ILE A 133 -9.54 17.49 -4.00
C ILE A 133 -9.48 18.95 -3.52
N ASP A 134 -8.42 19.32 -2.80
CA ASP A 134 -8.19 20.70 -2.34
C ASP A 134 -8.06 21.67 -3.52
N GLY A 135 -7.44 21.20 -4.60
CA GLY A 135 -7.38 21.86 -5.90
C GLY A 135 -8.70 21.87 -6.68
N GLY A 136 -9.82 21.40 -6.12
CA GLY A 136 -11.13 21.35 -6.77
C GLY A 136 -11.24 20.33 -7.91
N LEU A 137 -10.33 19.37 -7.97
CA LEU A 137 -10.26 18.31 -8.95
C LEU A 137 -10.62 16.98 -8.27
N MET A 138 -11.90 16.74 -7.98
CA MET A 138 -12.38 15.49 -7.37
C MET A 138 -12.16 14.26 -8.28
N PRO A 139 -11.31 13.29 -7.89
CA PRO A 139 -11.11 12.04 -8.63
C PRO A 139 -12.40 11.26 -8.88
N GLN A 140 -12.50 10.62 -10.04
CA GLN A 140 -13.76 9.96 -10.45
C GLN A 140 -14.06 8.73 -9.62
N HIS A 141 -13.04 7.96 -9.26
CA HIS A 141 -13.19 6.73 -8.51
C HIS A 141 -13.70 7.01 -7.08
N ILE A 142 -13.21 8.07 -6.42
CA ILE A 142 -13.74 8.58 -5.14
C ILE A 142 -15.21 8.96 -5.28
N ARG A 143 -15.56 9.76 -6.30
CA ARG A 143 -16.94 10.18 -6.54
C ARG A 143 -17.89 9.00 -6.76
N GLN A 144 -17.40 7.94 -7.40
CA GLN A 144 -18.16 6.72 -7.68
C GLN A 144 -18.09 5.69 -6.55
N ARG A 145 -17.32 5.93 -5.49
CA ARG A 145 -17.04 4.97 -4.41
C ARG A 145 -16.53 3.63 -4.95
N ARG A 146 -15.55 3.70 -5.87
CA ARG A 146 -14.90 2.56 -6.51
C ARG A 146 -13.40 2.66 -6.33
N ASN A 147 -12.73 1.52 -6.43
CA ASN A 147 -11.27 1.48 -6.49
C ASN A 147 -10.79 2.19 -7.76
N VAL A 148 -9.67 2.90 -7.61
CA VAL A 148 -8.92 3.48 -8.74
C VAL A 148 -8.57 2.38 -9.74
N PRO A 149 -8.83 2.58 -11.05
CA PRO A 149 -8.53 1.55 -12.04
C PRO A 149 -7.02 1.43 -12.23
N MET A 150 -6.53 0.20 -12.09
CA MET A 150 -5.11 -0.15 -12.22
C MET A 150 -4.89 -1.02 -13.46
N TYR A 151 -3.83 -0.72 -14.21
CA TYR A 151 -3.49 -1.42 -15.45
C TYR A 151 -2.07 -1.97 -15.38
N LYS A 152 -1.90 -3.26 -15.69
CA LYS A 152 -0.59 -3.84 -15.94
C LYS A 152 -0.04 -3.29 -17.25
N THR A 153 1.14 -2.67 -17.21
CA THR A 153 1.79 -2.12 -18.39
C THR A 153 2.77 -3.13 -19.03
N ASN A 154 3.23 -2.84 -20.24
CA ASN A 154 4.34 -3.57 -20.87
C ASN A 154 5.72 -2.99 -20.45
N ILE A 155 5.76 -2.05 -19.50
CA ILE A 155 6.99 -1.46 -18.98
C ILE A 155 7.48 -2.34 -17.83
N MET A 156 8.71 -2.83 -17.95
CA MET A 156 9.37 -3.63 -16.91
C MET A 156 10.02 -2.72 -15.87
N LEU A 157 9.97 -3.14 -14.61
CA LEU A 157 10.81 -2.54 -13.58
C LEU A 157 12.28 -2.89 -13.80
N CYS A 158 13.18 -2.04 -13.31
CA CYS A 158 14.59 -2.38 -13.18
C CYS A 158 14.72 -3.58 -12.23
N PRO A 159 15.22 -4.74 -12.68
CA PRO A 159 15.19 -5.97 -11.90
C PRO A 159 16.14 -5.92 -10.69
N ALA A 160 15.89 -6.74 -9.68
CA ALA A 160 16.81 -6.91 -8.54
C ALA A 160 16.78 -8.35 -8.04
N GLY A 161 17.95 -8.97 -7.92
CA GLY A 161 18.11 -10.38 -7.51
C GLY A 161 17.18 -11.33 -8.27
N VAL A 162 16.35 -12.09 -7.55
CA VAL A 162 15.38 -13.03 -8.17
C VAL A 162 14.19 -12.33 -8.84
N LEU A 163 13.94 -11.05 -8.56
CA LEU A 163 12.81 -10.27 -9.06
C LEU A 163 13.13 -9.68 -10.45
N ILE A 164 13.17 -10.56 -11.45
CA ILE A 164 13.60 -10.20 -12.82
C ILE A 164 12.46 -9.91 -13.81
N ARG A 165 11.22 -10.28 -13.48
CA ARG A 165 10.05 -10.17 -14.38
C ARG A 165 8.88 -9.41 -13.76
N VAL A 166 9.18 -8.25 -13.18
CA VAL A 166 8.17 -7.41 -12.55
C VAL A 166 7.71 -6.31 -13.52
N HIS A 167 6.40 -6.26 -13.78
CA HIS A 167 5.78 -5.23 -14.60
C HIS A 167 5.36 -4.03 -13.74
N MET A 168 5.51 -2.83 -14.28
CA MET A 168 4.94 -1.63 -13.68
C MET A 168 3.41 -1.66 -13.80
N TRP A 169 2.74 -1.39 -12.68
CA TRP A 169 1.30 -1.13 -12.64
C TRP A 169 1.06 0.38 -12.66
N TYR A 170 0.12 0.81 -13.50
CA TYR A 170 -0.25 2.21 -13.64
C TYR A 170 -1.66 2.45 -13.09
N LEU A 171 -1.78 3.43 -12.20
CA LEU A 171 -3.06 3.95 -11.72
C LEU A 171 -3.52 5.05 -12.67
N CYS A 172 -4.73 4.91 -13.23
CA CYS A 172 -5.27 5.88 -14.18
C CYS A 172 -6.40 6.68 -13.55
N ASP A 173 -6.19 7.98 -13.37
CA ASP A 173 -7.27 8.91 -13.03
C ASP A 173 -7.53 9.88 -14.19
N PRO A 174 -8.73 9.87 -14.81
CA PRO A 174 -9.03 10.73 -15.94
C PRO A 174 -9.24 12.20 -15.50
N ILE A 175 -8.14 12.94 -15.32
CA ILE A 175 -8.14 14.34 -14.84
C ILE A 175 -8.39 15.36 -15.99
N ARG A 176 -8.09 15.00 -17.25
CA ARG A 176 -8.12 15.94 -18.41
C ARG A 176 -9.49 16.60 -18.64
N ARG A 177 -10.60 15.88 -18.44
CA ARG A 177 -11.97 16.44 -18.55
C ARG A 177 -12.33 17.37 -17.40
N MET A 178 -11.66 17.27 -16.25
CA MET A 178 -11.92 18.11 -15.08
C MET A 178 -11.23 19.47 -15.19
N ILE A 179 -10.01 19.50 -15.75
CA ILE A 179 -9.27 20.74 -16.00
C ILE A 179 -9.99 21.62 -17.04
N SER A 180 -10.44 21.05 -18.16
CA SER A 180 -11.18 21.82 -19.21
C SER A 180 -12.48 22.42 -18.67
N ARG A 181 -13.24 21.68 -17.85
CA ARG A 181 -14.44 22.21 -17.17
C ARG A 181 -14.15 23.33 -16.17
N LYS A 182 -13.00 23.30 -15.49
CA LYS A 182 -12.61 24.33 -14.52
C LYS A 182 -12.05 25.59 -15.20
N LEU A 183 -11.38 25.43 -16.34
CA LEU A 183 -10.79 26.53 -17.11
C LEU A 183 -11.74 27.12 -18.16
N GLY A 184 -12.97 26.61 -18.30
CA GLY A 184 -13.94 27.14 -19.26
C GLY A 184 -13.46 27.06 -20.72
N THR A 185 -12.66 26.04 -21.05
CA THR A 185 -12.18 25.75 -22.42
C THR A 185 -12.71 24.43 -22.93
#